data_AF-A0A2V5JA38-F1
#
_entry.id   AF-A0A2V5JA38-F1
#
_cell.length_a   1.000
_cell.length_b   1.000
_cell.length_c   1.000
_cell.angle_alpha   90.00
_cell.angle_beta   90.00
_cell.angle_gamma   90.00
#
_symmetry.space_group_name_H-M   'P 1'
#
loop_
_entity.id
_entity.type
_entity.pdbx_description
1 polymer ?
#
loop_
_entity_poly.entity_id
_entity_poly.type
_entity_poly.pdbx_seq_one_letter_code
_entity_poly.pdbx_strand_id
1 'polypeptide(L)'
;EILEWLTRGQGPGRHHEIQGRRTPGTGRWIFDQSQFRQWLETDSSTDILWCIGGPGTGKSTLMSFVIDEIKRSHTGPDAAAAYYYCDYRMRTTQPMVLVLGCMIKTFAGHLNSLPQSLDALYDKCRRENRQPVVTELEVIMNEICSLFKSPFVLIDALDEFSPADMTQTRHLIRLLDKLAQNGARVFVTSRSRPEPFPAGNSLVLEYAADSEDVRSHVLYVLKSDDMMVDLLDPQLEEEICNTIVSQAGGMFLLAVLHLQNIRDQISRAGIRKSLKTLSSDLGDAYDKSFDALSHQSAARKDLALRALRWVACAYRPLSALELRHALATDDEVWDRDKLSPLRLIIGSCCGLLSVDGMEDHAQVRLVHHTLQQYLQSTQPDWYVRAHTVITQTCLQYLLLEGVKAAPEDQGEVRCKGISKRASTDVSQRNMPASGKSEKHGLYSSADEIFILVGYAKDCWGLHAALNKRIHGLHIASGFGLTELVHHMAESGHDVECFDTDSQIPLHHACARNHPDTALELIKLGANVSHVTPKRDTALFLAVGTGNLELVTVLLDNGAPPVNARTQSGQTPLHHACRKG
;
A
#
# COMPACT_ATOMS: atom_id res chain seq x y z
N GLU A 1 6.23 -26.40 1.30
CA GLU A 1 6.61 -26.13 -0.10
C GLU A 1 5.43 -25.67 -0.98
N ILE A 2 4.46 -26.53 -1.34
CA ILE A 2 3.36 -26.14 -2.26
C ILE A 2 2.55 -24.94 -1.76
N LEU A 3 2.17 -24.94 -0.48
CA LEU A 3 1.43 -23.82 0.13
C LEU A 3 2.25 -22.52 0.20
N GLU A 4 3.58 -22.60 0.23
CA GLU A 4 4.47 -21.43 0.20
C GLU A 4 4.73 -20.95 -1.22
N TRP A 5 4.61 -21.85 -2.20
CA TRP A 5 4.66 -21.51 -3.62
C TRP A 5 3.46 -20.65 -4.04
N LEU A 6 2.25 -20.98 -3.56
CA LEU A 6 1.04 -20.22 -3.86
C LEU A 6 1.16 -18.75 -3.43
N THR A 7 1.56 -18.49 -2.19
CA THR A 7 1.78 -17.13 -1.69
C THR A 7 2.91 -17.08 -0.66
N ARG A 8 3.92 -16.25 -0.96
CA ARG A 8 4.99 -15.85 -0.06
C ARG A 8 4.59 -14.56 0.68
N GLY A 9 3.99 -14.67 1.87
CA GLY A 9 4.01 -13.56 2.83
C GLY A 9 2.70 -12.82 3.13
N GLN A 10 1.54 -13.22 2.61
CA GLN A 10 0.25 -12.79 3.18
C GLN A 10 -0.20 -13.86 4.19
N GLY A 11 0.50 -13.91 5.33
CA GLY A 11 0.06 -14.70 6.48
C GLY A 11 -1.13 -14.04 7.18
N PRO A 12 -1.65 -14.63 8.27
CA PRO A 12 -2.76 -14.05 9.03
C PRO A 12 -2.40 -12.74 9.77
N GLY A 13 -1.28 -12.08 9.46
CA GLY A 13 -0.75 -10.91 10.16
C GLY A 13 -1.74 -9.75 10.24
N ARG A 14 -2.39 -9.38 9.12
CA ARG A 14 -3.41 -8.31 9.13
C ARG A 14 -4.64 -8.66 9.98
N HIS A 15 -5.01 -9.93 10.03
CA HIS A 15 -6.09 -10.38 10.90
C HIS A 15 -5.71 -10.23 12.39
N HIS A 16 -4.51 -10.68 12.77
CA HIS A 16 -4.00 -10.56 14.14
C HIS A 16 -3.79 -9.10 14.56
N GLU A 17 -3.35 -8.23 13.66
CA GLU A 17 -3.27 -6.78 13.89
C GLU A 17 -4.63 -6.20 14.27
N ILE A 18 -5.63 -6.46 13.44
CA ILE A 18 -6.98 -5.93 13.67
C ILE A 18 -7.55 -6.54 14.95
N GLN A 19 -7.28 -7.83 15.21
CA GLN A 19 -7.64 -8.51 16.44
C GLN A 19 -7.02 -7.87 17.68
N GLY A 20 -5.73 -7.53 17.65
CA GLY A 20 -5.02 -6.90 18.76
C GLY A 20 -5.49 -5.48 19.08
N ARG A 21 -6.15 -4.80 18.13
CA ARG A 21 -6.72 -3.45 18.33
C ARG A 21 -8.18 -3.45 18.78
N ARG A 22 -8.84 -4.61 18.81
CA ARG A 22 -10.25 -4.66 19.19
C ARG A 22 -10.40 -4.30 20.66
N THR A 23 -11.44 -3.51 20.95
CA THR A 23 -11.83 -3.28 22.34
C THR A 23 -12.56 -4.52 22.85
N PRO A 24 -12.18 -5.07 24.00
CA PRO A 24 -12.92 -6.18 24.60
C PRO A 24 -14.39 -5.84 24.79
N GLY A 25 -15.28 -6.73 24.36
CA GLY A 25 -16.72 -6.59 24.56
C GLY A 25 -17.49 -5.87 23.45
N THR A 26 -16.81 -5.25 22.48
CA THR A 26 -17.48 -4.57 21.35
C THR A 26 -17.80 -5.51 20.18
N GLY A 27 -18.68 -5.07 19.27
CA GLY A 27 -18.95 -5.75 17.99
C GLY A 27 -19.88 -6.96 18.08
N ARG A 28 -20.43 -7.30 19.25
CA ARG A 28 -21.32 -8.46 19.44
C ARG A 28 -22.69 -8.29 18.79
N TRP A 29 -23.15 -7.05 18.64
CA TRP A 29 -24.46 -6.71 18.11
C TRP A 29 -24.70 -7.24 16.69
N ILE A 30 -23.65 -7.49 15.89
CA ILE A 30 -23.83 -8.02 14.53
C ILE A 30 -24.46 -9.41 14.53
N PHE A 31 -24.14 -10.22 15.54
CA PHE A 31 -24.68 -11.57 15.67
C PHE A 31 -26.18 -11.56 16.02
N ASP A 32 -26.70 -10.39 16.43
CA ASP A 32 -28.12 -10.18 16.70
C ASP A 32 -28.90 -9.66 15.49
N GLN A 33 -28.22 -9.25 14.42
CA GLN A 33 -28.86 -8.79 13.19
C GLN A 33 -29.54 -9.94 12.45
N SER A 34 -30.79 -9.72 12.02
CA SER A 34 -31.57 -10.74 11.32
C SER A 34 -30.92 -11.17 10.02
N GLN A 35 -30.31 -10.24 9.27
CA GLN A 35 -29.61 -10.54 8.02
C GLN A 35 -28.39 -11.44 8.26
N PHE A 36 -27.65 -11.21 9.36
CA PHE A 36 -26.48 -12.03 9.70
C PHE A 36 -26.89 -13.44 10.11
N ARG A 37 -27.90 -13.57 10.97
CA ARG A 37 -28.44 -14.87 11.39
C ARG A 37 -28.96 -15.67 10.20
N GLN A 38 -29.74 -15.02 9.34
CA GLN A 38 -30.24 -15.63 8.10
C GLN A 38 -29.10 -16.11 7.18
N TRP A 39 -28.01 -15.35 7.06
CA TRP A 39 -26.86 -15.78 6.26
C TRP A 39 -26.08 -16.95 6.89
N LEU A 40 -26.01 -17.00 8.22
CA LEU A 40 -25.29 -18.06 8.94
C LEU A 40 -26.04 -19.41 8.93
N GLU A 41 -27.38 -19.38 8.83
CA GLU A 41 -28.22 -20.59 8.86
C GLU A 41 -27.93 -21.55 7.70
N THR A 42 -27.87 -22.86 8.01
CA THR A 42 -27.50 -23.92 7.07
C THR A 42 -28.48 -24.10 5.90
N ASP A 43 -29.77 -23.88 6.15
CA ASP A 43 -30.87 -24.09 5.21
C ASP A 43 -31.37 -22.78 4.56
N SER A 44 -30.64 -21.69 4.77
CA SER A 44 -30.97 -20.39 4.21
C SER A 44 -30.83 -20.41 2.69
N SER A 45 -31.73 -19.72 2.01
CA SER A 45 -31.58 -19.45 0.58
C SER A 45 -30.53 -18.37 0.30
N THR A 46 -29.99 -17.70 1.32
CA THR A 46 -29.03 -16.59 1.18
C THR A 46 -27.59 -17.09 1.28
N ASP A 47 -26.85 -16.94 0.19
CA ASP A 47 -25.46 -17.39 0.11
C ASP A 47 -24.47 -16.24 0.30
N ILE A 48 -24.89 -14.99 0.07
CA ILE A 48 -24.02 -13.80 0.10
C ILE A 48 -24.57 -12.72 1.03
N LEU A 49 -23.74 -12.23 1.95
CA LEU A 49 -24.02 -11.08 2.80
C LEU A 49 -23.03 -9.94 2.53
N TRP A 50 -23.57 -8.81 2.06
CA TRP A 50 -22.84 -7.58 1.79
C TRP A 50 -22.97 -6.59 2.95
N CYS A 51 -21.88 -6.29 3.62
CA CYS A 51 -21.79 -5.29 4.68
C CYS A 51 -21.27 -3.97 4.12
N ILE A 52 -22.14 -2.97 4.00
CA ILE A 52 -21.84 -1.70 3.36
C ILE A 52 -21.78 -0.61 4.42
N GLY A 53 -20.68 0.14 4.50
CA GLY A 53 -20.57 1.21 5.47
C GLY A 53 -19.57 2.27 5.07
N GLY A 54 -19.77 3.49 5.58
CA GLY A 54 -18.92 4.64 5.30
C GLY A 54 -17.44 4.45 5.65
N PRO A 55 -16.55 5.35 5.21
CA PRO A 55 -15.14 5.32 5.60
C PRO A 55 -14.99 5.42 7.13
N GLY A 56 -14.03 4.71 7.71
CA GLY A 56 -13.73 4.81 9.14
C GLY A 56 -14.77 4.24 10.11
N THR A 57 -15.83 3.56 9.63
CA THR A 57 -16.88 3.00 10.51
C THR A 57 -16.45 1.78 11.32
N GLY A 58 -15.36 1.10 10.95
CA GLY A 58 -14.86 -0.10 11.66
C GLY A 58 -15.15 -1.44 10.96
N LYS A 59 -15.50 -1.43 9.66
CA LYS A 59 -15.79 -2.66 8.87
C LYS A 59 -14.70 -3.74 8.97
N SER A 60 -13.42 -3.37 8.91
CA SER A 60 -12.33 -4.34 9.04
C SER A 60 -12.28 -4.98 10.43
N THR A 61 -12.59 -4.21 11.48
CA THR A 61 -12.74 -4.70 12.86
C THR A 61 -13.91 -5.67 12.97
N LEU A 62 -15.04 -5.32 12.35
CA LEU A 62 -16.21 -6.18 12.27
C LEU A 62 -15.91 -7.50 11.55
N MET A 63 -15.27 -7.44 10.38
CA MET A 63 -14.82 -8.62 9.63
C MET A 63 -13.97 -9.54 10.51
N SER A 64 -13.07 -8.95 11.28
CA SER A 64 -12.20 -9.68 12.19
C SER A 64 -13.01 -10.44 13.28
N PHE A 65 -14.07 -9.84 13.83
CA PHE A 65 -15.01 -10.53 14.74
C PHE A 65 -15.76 -11.68 14.06
N VAL A 66 -16.27 -11.45 12.85
CA VAL A 66 -17.01 -12.47 12.09
C VAL A 66 -16.12 -13.68 11.80
N ILE A 67 -14.87 -13.46 11.37
CA ILE A 67 -13.90 -14.54 11.13
C ILE A 67 -13.66 -15.37 12.40
N ASP A 68 -13.46 -14.72 13.55
CA ASP A 68 -13.23 -15.42 14.82
C ASP A 68 -14.45 -16.21 15.29
N GLU A 69 -15.65 -15.65 15.10
CA GLU A 69 -16.89 -16.33 15.44
C GLU A 69 -17.10 -17.57 14.58
N ILE A 70 -16.89 -17.47 13.27
CA ILE A 70 -17.01 -18.61 12.36
C ILE A 70 -16.00 -19.69 12.75
N LYS A 71 -14.72 -19.33 12.96
CA LYS A 71 -13.69 -20.27 13.40
C LYS A 71 -14.03 -20.96 14.73
N ARG A 72 -14.71 -20.27 15.65
CA ARG A 72 -15.09 -20.82 16.97
C ARG A 72 -16.34 -21.70 16.90
N SER A 73 -17.36 -21.26 16.17
CA SER A 73 -18.66 -21.94 16.07
C SER A 73 -18.64 -23.12 15.11
N HIS A 74 -17.72 -23.14 14.14
CA HIS A 74 -17.62 -24.15 13.08
C HIS A 74 -16.27 -24.86 13.12
N THR A 75 -16.01 -25.61 14.19
CA THR A 75 -14.73 -26.32 14.45
C THR A 75 -14.68 -27.75 13.91
N GLY A 76 -15.74 -28.20 13.21
CA GLY A 76 -15.76 -29.52 12.59
C GLY A 76 -14.86 -29.61 11.36
N PRO A 77 -14.42 -30.83 10.97
CA PRO A 77 -13.61 -31.03 9.76
C PRO A 77 -14.34 -30.59 8.47
N ASP A 78 -15.66 -30.45 8.54
CA ASP A 78 -16.53 -30.15 7.42
C ASP A 78 -16.72 -28.65 7.16
N ALA A 79 -16.19 -27.77 8.03
CA ALA A 79 -16.32 -26.33 7.90
C ALA A 79 -14.97 -25.64 7.91
N ALA A 80 -14.74 -24.79 6.91
CA ALA A 80 -13.50 -24.04 6.76
C ALA A 80 -13.80 -22.61 6.34
N ALA A 81 -12.97 -21.68 6.81
CA ALA A 81 -13.10 -20.27 6.49
C ALA A 81 -11.82 -19.75 5.84
N ALA A 82 -11.93 -19.31 4.58
CA ALA A 82 -10.92 -18.52 3.93
C ALA A 82 -11.28 -17.05 4.00
N TYR A 83 -10.29 -16.20 4.26
CA TYR A 83 -10.49 -14.76 4.32
C TYR A 83 -9.35 -14.01 3.65
N TYR A 84 -9.67 -12.85 3.08
CA TYR A 84 -8.69 -11.96 2.47
C TYR A 84 -9.01 -10.50 2.82
N TYR A 85 -7.98 -9.74 3.17
CA TYR A 85 -8.09 -8.32 3.45
C TYR A 85 -7.55 -7.51 2.27
N CYS A 86 -8.42 -6.88 1.49
CA CYS A 86 -8.01 -6.04 0.38
C CYS A 86 -7.23 -4.82 0.90
N ASP A 87 -6.11 -4.53 0.26
CA ASP A 87 -5.23 -3.40 0.59
C ASP A 87 -4.99 -2.62 -0.70
N TYR A 88 -5.55 -1.42 -0.77
CA TYR A 88 -5.41 -0.55 -1.94
C TYR A 88 -3.95 -0.19 -2.26
N ARG A 89 -3.04 -0.32 -1.28
CA ARG A 89 -1.60 -0.06 -1.46
C ARG A 89 -0.87 -1.24 -2.04
N MET A 90 -1.48 -2.42 -2.10
CA MET A 90 -0.84 -3.60 -2.65
C MET A 90 -0.88 -3.54 -4.17
N ARG A 91 0.06 -2.80 -4.75
CA ARG A 91 0.29 -2.70 -6.19
C ARG A 91 1.00 -3.97 -6.66
N THR A 92 0.21 -4.99 -7.00
CA THR A 92 0.69 -6.22 -7.64
C THR A 92 0.21 -6.24 -9.09
N THR A 93 1.04 -6.76 -9.99
CA THR A 93 0.68 -6.97 -11.40
C THR A 93 -0.34 -8.11 -11.58
N GLN A 94 -0.54 -8.95 -10.54
CA GLN A 94 -1.45 -10.11 -10.59
C GLN A 94 -2.30 -10.20 -9.30
N PRO A 95 -3.26 -9.28 -9.08
CA PRO A 95 -4.06 -9.24 -7.86
C PRO A 95 -4.96 -10.46 -7.68
N MET A 96 -5.53 -10.99 -8.76
CA MET A 96 -6.38 -12.19 -8.71
C MET A 96 -5.61 -13.45 -8.30
N VAL A 97 -4.39 -13.63 -8.83
CA VAL A 97 -3.52 -14.77 -8.48
C VAL A 97 -3.20 -14.74 -6.98
N LEU A 98 -2.93 -13.54 -6.44
CA LEU A 98 -2.66 -13.37 -5.02
C LEU A 98 -3.85 -13.74 -4.13
N VAL A 99 -5.05 -13.21 -4.42
CA VAL A 99 -6.26 -13.48 -3.63
C VAL A 99 -6.62 -14.95 -3.66
N LEU A 100 -6.65 -15.55 -4.85
CA LEU A 100 -6.91 -16.99 -5.03
C LEU A 100 -5.85 -17.83 -4.31
N GLY A 101 -4.57 -17.51 -4.47
CA GLY A 101 -3.48 -18.21 -3.79
C GLY A 101 -3.61 -18.15 -2.26
N CYS A 102 -3.96 -16.99 -1.69
CA CYS A 102 -4.22 -16.84 -0.26
C CYS A 102 -5.40 -17.68 0.22
N MET A 103 -6.52 -17.66 -0.52
CA MET A 103 -7.73 -18.42 -0.14
C MET A 103 -7.51 -19.93 -0.25
N ILE A 104 -6.92 -20.39 -1.36
CA ILE A 104 -6.53 -21.79 -1.56
C ILE A 104 -5.60 -22.25 -0.46
N LYS A 105 -4.57 -21.46 -0.14
CA LYS A 105 -3.64 -21.76 0.95
C LYS A 105 -4.36 -21.92 2.29
N THR A 106 -5.32 -21.04 2.57
CA THR A 106 -6.09 -21.08 3.83
C THR A 106 -6.97 -22.32 3.90
N PHE A 107 -7.74 -22.63 2.86
CA PHE A 107 -8.56 -23.83 2.82
C PHE A 107 -7.73 -25.11 2.86
N ALA A 108 -6.68 -25.19 2.05
CA ALA A 108 -5.79 -26.35 2.00
C ALA A 108 -5.09 -26.62 3.34
N GLY A 109 -4.85 -25.58 4.15
CA GLY A 109 -4.34 -25.73 5.51
C GLY A 109 -5.31 -26.42 6.50
N HIS A 110 -6.60 -26.51 6.18
CA HIS A 110 -7.61 -27.22 6.97
C HIS A 110 -7.84 -28.67 6.48
N LEU A 111 -7.24 -29.05 5.33
CA LEU A 111 -7.35 -30.40 4.79
C LEU A 111 -6.27 -31.31 5.38
N ASN A 112 -6.61 -32.57 5.64
CA ASN A 112 -5.64 -33.59 6.08
C ASN A 112 -4.63 -33.96 4.98
N SER A 113 -5.03 -33.81 3.72
CA SER A 113 -4.20 -34.10 2.54
C SER A 113 -4.54 -33.10 1.44
N LEU A 114 -3.51 -32.65 0.71
CA LEU A 114 -3.70 -31.74 -0.42
C LEU A 114 -4.42 -32.45 -1.58
N PRO A 115 -5.28 -31.75 -2.35
CA PRO A 115 -5.87 -32.31 -3.56
C PRO A 115 -4.80 -32.64 -4.60
N GLN A 116 -4.93 -33.79 -5.26
CA GLN A 116 -3.99 -34.22 -6.31
C GLN A 116 -3.91 -33.23 -7.48
N SER A 117 -5.00 -32.50 -7.74
CA SER A 117 -5.05 -31.45 -8.75
C SER A 117 -4.12 -30.27 -8.43
N LEU A 118 -4.00 -29.90 -7.16
CA LEU A 118 -3.10 -28.84 -6.70
C LEU A 118 -1.64 -29.28 -6.80
N ASP A 119 -1.33 -30.54 -6.45
CA ASP A 119 0.00 -31.13 -6.61
C ASP A 119 0.40 -31.18 -8.10
N ALA A 120 -0.50 -31.64 -8.97
CA ALA A 120 -0.28 -31.67 -10.41
C ALA A 120 -0.07 -30.27 -11.02
N LEU A 121 -0.81 -29.27 -10.53
CA LEU A 121 -0.65 -27.88 -10.95
C LEU A 121 0.71 -27.33 -10.53
N TYR A 122 1.15 -27.61 -9.30
CA TYR A 122 2.47 -27.24 -8.80
C TYR A 122 3.59 -27.81 -9.67
N ASP A 123 3.55 -29.12 -9.94
CA ASP A 123 4.56 -29.80 -10.76
C ASP A 123 4.57 -29.30 -12.20
N LYS A 124 3.40 -29.01 -12.77
CA LYS A 124 3.29 -28.39 -14.10
C LYS A 124 3.95 -27.02 -14.14
N CYS A 125 3.60 -26.13 -13.20
CA CYS A 125 4.15 -24.78 -13.13
C CYS A 125 5.66 -24.78 -12.90
N ARG A 126 6.16 -25.71 -12.07
CA ARG A 126 7.59 -25.89 -11.82
C ARG A 126 8.34 -26.36 -13.08
N ARG A 127 7.81 -27.33 -13.82
CA ARG A 127 8.38 -27.80 -15.09
C ARG A 127 8.41 -26.71 -16.16
N GLU A 128 7.37 -25.89 -16.21
CA GLU A 128 7.23 -24.80 -17.18
C GLU A 128 7.91 -23.50 -16.74
N ASN A 129 8.47 -23.46 -15.52
CA ASN A 129 9.08 -22.28 -14.89
C ASN A 129 8.19 -21.02 -14.95
N ARG A 130 6.92 -21.16 -14.58
CA ARG A 130 5.94 -20.07 -14.56
C ARG A 130 5.10 -20.06 -13.29
N GLN A 131 4.38 -18.97 -13.08
CA GLN A 131 3.34 -18.85 -12.05
C GLN A 131 2.02 -19.48 -12.53
N PRO A 132 1.14 -19.89 -11.60
CA PRO A 132 -0.18 -20.39 -11.97
C PRO A 132 -1.02 -19.24 -12.54
N VAL A 133 -1.84 -19.54 -13.55
CA VAL A 133 -2.77 -18.54 -14.10
C VAL A 133 -4.09 -18.54 -13.34
N VAL A 134 -4.85 -17.45 -13.45
CA VAL A 134 -6.11 -17.25 -12.71
C VAL A 134 -7.09 -18.40 -12.93
N THR A 135 -7.30 -18.82 -14.17
CA THR A 135 -8.24 -19.91 -14.51
C THR A 135 -7.85 -21.26 -13.91
N GLU A 136 -6.54 -21.57 -13.83
CA GLU A 136 -6.06 -22.78 -13.16
C GLU A 136 -6.38 -22.73 -11.66
N LEU A 137 -6.19 -21.57 -11.01
CA LEU A 137 -6.50 -21.39 -9.59
C LEU A 137 -8.00 -21.38 -9.31
N GLU A 138 -8.83 -20.83 -10.20
CA GLU A 138 -10.30 -20.88 -10.06
C GLU A 138 -10.82 -22.32 -10.04
N VAL A 139 -10.24 -23.21 -10.86
CA VAL A 139 -10.59 -24.63 -10.87
C VAL A 139 -10.26 -25.27 -9.52
N ILE A 140 -9.02 -25.07 -9.04
CA ILE A 140 -8.58 -25.59 -7.74
C ILE A 140 -9.44 -25.04 -6.58
N MET A 141 -9.78 -23.75 -6.61
CA MET A 141 -10.61 -23.12 -5.60
C MET A 141 -12.01 -23.75 -5.54
N ASN A 142 -12.65 -23.97 -6.70
CA ASN A 142 -13.96 -24.61 -6.76
C ASN A 142 -13.91 -26.07 -6.25
N GLU A 143 -12.88 -26.83 -6.64
CA GLU A 143 -12.68 -28.19 -6.16
C GLU A 143 -12.52 -28.22 -4.63
N ILE A 144 -11.64 -27.38 -4.08
CA ILE A 144 -11.39 -27.32 -2.63
C ILE A 144 -12.64 -26.92 -1.86
N CYS A 145 -13.39 -25.91 -2.33
CA CYS A 145 -14.65 -25.53 -1.69
C CYS A 145 -15.64 -26.71 -1.63
N SER A 146 -15.72 -27.52 -2.69
CA SER A 146 -16.62 -28.69 -2.74
C SER A 146 -16.26 -29.82 -1.76
N LEU A 147 -15.04 -29.79 -1.18
CA LEU A 147 -14.61 -30.76 -0.17
C LEU A 147 -15.18 -30.45 1.23
N PHE A 148 -15.68 -29.23 1.44
CA PHE A 148 -16.28 -28.80 2.71
C PHE A 148 -17.80 -28.80 2.61
N LYS A 149 -18.47 -29.19 3.70
CA LYS A 149 -19.93 -29.11 3.80
C LYS A 149 -20.41 -27.66 3.92
N SER A 150 -19.62 -26.83 4.60
CA SER A 150 -19.92 -25.42 4.84
C SER A 150 -18.66 -24.56 4.62
N PRO A 151 -18.25 -24.28 3.36
CA PRO A 151 -17.14 -23.40 3.08
C PRO A 151 -17.54 -21.93 3.25
N PHE A 152 -16.75 -21.16 4.00
CA PHE A 152 -16.93 -19.72 4.19
C PHE A 152 -15.84 -18.94 3.45
N VAL A 153 -16.23 -17.92 2.70
CA VAL A 153 -15.32 -17.02 1.97
C VAL A 153 -15.58 -15.58 2.42
N LEU A 154 -14.58 -14.95 3.03
CA LEU A 154 -14.72 -13.62 3.60
C LEU A 154 -13.75 -12.61 2.95
N ILE A 155 -14.28 -11.53 2.38
CA ILE A 155 -13.47 -10.50 1.70
C ILE A 155 -13.68 -9.14 2.37
N ASP A 156 -12.61 -8.58 2.94
CA ASP A 156 -12.65 -7.25 3.56
C ASP A 156 -12.29 -6.16 2.55
N ALA A 157 -13.05 -5.06 2.58
CA ALA A 157 -12.81 -3.85 1.81
C ALA A 157 -12.69 -4.11 0.30
N LEU A 158 -13.67 -4.79 -0.29
CA LEU A 158 -13.63 -5.19 -1.71
C LEU A 158 -13.38 -4.01 -2.67
N ASP A 159 -13.86 -2.81 -2.32
CA ASP A 159 -13.63 -1.59 -3.11
C ASP A 159 -12.16 -1.11 -3.11
N GLU A 160 -11.33 -1.64 -2.21
CA GLU A 160 -9.88 -1.47 -2.21
C GLU A 160 -9.15 -2.55 -3.04
N PHE A 161 -9.87 -3.51 -3.62
CA PHE A 161 -9.29 -4.52 -4.50
C PHE A 161 -9.03 -3.94 -5.89
N SER A 162 -7.75 -3.86 -6.26
CA SER A 162 -7.30 -3.39 -7.59
C SER A 162 -7.96 -2.06 -8.01
N PRO A 163 -7.82 -0.98 -7.22
CA PRO A 163 -8.56 0.27 -7.44
C PRO A 163 -8.24 0.93 -8.79
N ALA A 164 -7.10 0.62 -9.40
CA ALA A 164 -6.70 1.11 -10.72
C ALA A 164 -7.32 0.30 -11.88
N ASP A 165 -7.77 -0.93 -11.63
CA ASP A 165 -8.33 -1.82 -12.66
C ASP A 165 -9.60 -2.51 -12.16
N MET A 166 -10.74 -1.88 -12.47
CA MET A 166 -12.08 -2.37 -12.14
C MET A 166 -12.45 -3.67 -12.85
N THR A 167 -11.72 -4.09 -13.90
CA THR A 167 -11.99 -5.37 -14.55
C THR A 167 -11.63 -6.54 -13.63
N GLN A 168 -10.55 -6.42 -12.86
CA GLN A 168 -10.16 -7.41 -11.84
C GLN A 168 -11.21 -7.47 -10.73
N THR A 169 -11.69 -6.33 -10.24
CA THR A 169 -12.73 -6.27 -9.20
C THR A 169 -14.03 -6.93 -9.67
N ARG A 170 -14.45 -6.65 -10.90
CA ARG A 170 -15.62 -7.34 -11.50
C ARG A 170 -15.41 -8.83 -11.65
N HIS A 171 -14.19 -9.26 -11.98
CA HIS A 171 -13.85 -10.68 -12.09
C HIS A 171 -13.91 -11.38 -10.73
N LEU A 172 -13.39 -10.75 -9.66
CA LEU A 172 -13.51 -11.25 -8.29
C LEU A 172 -14.98 -11.35 -7.84
N ILE A 173 -15.81 -10.34 -8.12
CA ILE A 173 -17.25 -10.39 -7.80
C ILE A 173 -17.94 -11.59 -8.46
N ARG A 174 -17.67 -11.82 -9.76
CA ARG A 174 -18.22 -12.98 -10.49
C ARG A 174 -17.75 -14.32 -9.92
N LEU A 175 -16.49 -14.40 -9.50
CA LEU A 175 -15.97 -15.58 -8.85
C LEU A 175 -16.69 -15.84 -7.51
N LEU A 176 -16.89 -14.80 -6.69
CA LEU A 176 -17.61 -14.91 -5.42
C LEU A 176 -19.05 -15.38 -5.63
N ASP A 177 -19.75 -14.83 -6.62
CA ASP A 177 -21.09 -15.27 -7.01
C ASP A 177 -21.11 -16.75 -7.45
N LYS A 178 -20.12 -17.19 -8.23
CA LYS A 178 -19.98 -18.59 -8.64
C LYS A 178 -19.68 -19.52 -7.45
N LEU A 179 -18.83 -19.11 -6.52
CA LEU A 179 -18.54 -19.88 -5.31
C LEU A 179 -19.79 -20.00 -4.42
N ALA A 180 -20.57 -18.92 -4.32
CA ALA A 180 -21.83 -18.92 -3.60
C ALA A 180 -22.85 -19.90 -4.18
N GLN A 181 -23.02 -19.89 -5.51
CA GLN A 181 -23.87 -20.84 -6.24
C GLN A 181 -23.43 -22.30 -6.06
N ASN A 182 -22.16 -22.54 -5.75
CA ASN A 182 -21.59 -23.86 -5.46
C ASN A 182 -21.65 -24.22 -3.96
N GLY A 183 -22.40 -23.47 -3.14
CA GLY A 183 -22.64 -23.78 -1.73
C GLY A 183 -21.72 -23.08 -0.74
N ALA A 184 -20.89 -22.11 -1.17
CA ALA A 184 -20.08 -21.31 -0.26
C ALA A 184 -20.86 -20.15 0.36
N ARG A 185 -20.68 -19.92 1.65
CA ARG A 185 -21.18 -18.72 2.33
C ARG A 185 -20.19 -17.58 2.15
N VAL A 186 -20.61 -16.52 1.48
CA VAL A 186 -19.76 -15.38 1.17
C VAL A 186 -20.12 -14.18 2.03
N PHE A 187 -19.15 -13.60 2.73
CA PHE A 187 -19.30 -12.34 3.47
C PHE A 187 -18.34 -11.29 2.93
N VAL A 188 -18.86 -10.13 2.54
CA VAL A 188 -18.04 -9.07 1.94
C VAL A 188 -18.29 -7.74 2.62
N THR A 189 -17.22 -6.99 2.91
CA THR A 189 -17.34 -5.59 3.34
C THR A 189 -16.91 -4.62 2.23
N SER A 190 -17.61 -3.50 2.10
CA SER A 190 -17.25 -2.44 1.15
C SER A 190 -17.78 -1.06 1.59
N ARG A 191 -17.29 0.01 0.94
CA ARG A 191 -17.83 1.37 1.12
C ARG A 191 -19.14 1.62 0.38
N SER A 192 -19.30 1.01 -0.79
CA SER A 192 -20.45 1.17 -1.66
C SER A 192 -20.94 -0.18 -2.16
N ARG A 193 -22.14 -0.20 -2.76
CA ARG A 193 -22.66 -1.39 -3.43
C ARG A 193 -21.69 -1.82 -4.54
N PRO A 194 -21.43 -3.13 -4.71
CA PRO A 194 -20.59 -3.64 -5.78
C PRO A 194 -21.28 -3.49 -7.14
N GLU A 195 -20.49 -3.27 -8.18
CA GLU A 195 -20.93 -3.29 -9.58
C GLU A 195 -20.11 -4.32 -10.38
N PRO A 196 -20.72 -5.35 -10.99
CA PRO A 196 -22.15 -5.66 -10.95
C PRO A 196 -22.59 -6.16 -9.56
N PHE A 197 -23.85 -5.90 -9.20
CA PHE A 197 -24.43 -6.54 -8.03
C PHE A 197 -24.75 -8.01 -8.38
N PRO A 198 -24.40 -9.00 -7.53
CA PRO A 198 -24.65 -10.41 -7.82
C PRO A 198 -26.14 -10.67 -8.06
N ALA A 199 -26.45 -11.54 -9.02
CA ALA A 199 -27.84 -11.88 -9.35
C ALA A 199 -28.45 -12.90 -8.36
N GLY A 200 -27.61 -13.57 -7.56
CA GLY A 200 -28.05 -14.54 -6.56
C GLY A 200 -28.73 -13.93 -5.34
N ASN A 201 -29.18 -14.79 -4.41
CA ASN A 201 -29.84 -14.42 -3.17
C ASN A 201 -28.86 -13.72 -2.21
N SER A 202 -28.69 -12.42 -2.41
CA SER A 202 -27.78 -11.57 -1.64
C SER A 202 -28.54 -10.72 -0.62
N LEU A 203 -28.06 -10.68 0.61
CA LEU A 203 -28.52 -9.72 1.62
C LEU A 203 -27.56 -8.53 1.71
N VAL A 204 -28.10 -7.37 2.05
CA VAL A 204 -27.33 -6.16 2.32
C VAL A 204 -27.57 -5.74 3.76
N LEU A 205 -26.48 -5.54 4.51
CA LEU A 205 -26.44 -4.97 5.84
C LEU A 205 -25.76 -3.61 5.75
N GLU A 206 -26.51 -2.54 6.03
CA GLU A 206 -25.93 -1.21 6.16
C GLU A 206 -25.28 -1.08 7.55
N TYR A 207 -24.00 -0.69 7.56
CA TYR A 207 -23.14 -0.69 8.72
C TYR A 207 -22.68 0.72 9.07
N ALA A 208 -23.02 1.13 10.29
CA ALA A 208 -22.44 2.26 11.00
C ALA A 208 -21.84 1.76 12.31
N ALA A 209 -20.88 2.49 12.87
CA ALA A 209 -20.34 2.15 14.18
C ALA A 209 -21.46 2.27 15.23
N ASP A 210 -21.61 1.23 16.04
CA ASP A 210 -22.57 1.26 17.14
C ASP A 210 -22.13 2.25 18.23
N SER A 211 -23.06 3.06 18.71
CA SER A 211 -22.78 4.12 19.68
C SER A 211 -22.29 3.57 21.02
N GLU A 212 -22.78 2.40 21.43
CA GLU A 212 -22.36 1.74 22.67
C GLU A 212 -20.97 1.11 22.53
N ASP A 213 -20.64 0.58 21.34
CA ASP A 213 -19.28 0.15 21.02
C ASP A 213 -18.29 1.32 21.05
N VAL A 214 -18.65 2.48 20.47
CA VAL A 214 -17.82 3.69 20.53
C VAL A 214 -17.64 4.15 21.98
N ARG A 215 -18.72 4.18 22.76
CA ARG A 215 -18.67 4.52 24.19
C ARG A 215 -17.76 3.58 24.97
N SER A 216 -17.91 2.28 24.76
CA SER A 216 -17.10 1.24 25.41
C SER A 216 -15.62 1.39 25.05
N HIS A 217 -15.30 1.71 23.80
CA HIS A 217 -13.93 2.00 23.37
C HIS A 217 -13.34 3.22 24.06
N VAL A 218 -14.08 4.33 24.10
CA VAL A 218 -13.64 5.56 24.77
C VAL A 218 -13.34 5.29 26.24
N LEU A 219 -14.26 4.65 26.96
CA LEU A 219 -14.07 4.29 28.37
C LEU A 219 -12.87 3.35 28.58
N TYR A 220 -12.71 2.36 27.71
CA TYR A 220 -11.58 1.43 27.79
C TYR A 220 -10.25 2.16 27.66
N VAL A 221 -10.11 3.06 26.68
CA VAL A 221 -8.87 3.81 26.46
C VAL A 221 -8.61 4.81 27.59
N LEU A 222 -9.63 5.52 28.08
CA LEU A 222 -9.48 6.46 29.20
C LEU A 222 -8.99 5.75 30.48
N LYS A 223 -9.52 4.55 30.76
CA LYS A 223 -9.14 3.75 31.94
C LYS A 223 -7.80 3.03 31.79
N SER A 224 -7.35 2.85 30.56
CA SER A 224 -6.06 2.20 30.27
C SER A 224 -4.89 3.18 30.28
N ASP A 225 -5.17 4.49 30.37
CA ASP A 225 -4.14 5.54 30.41
C ASP A 225 -4.00 6.08 31.84
N ASP A 226 -2.95 5.62 32.54
CA ASP A 226 -2.68 5.96 33.93
C ASP A 226 -2.69 7.47 34.18
N MET A 227 -2.22 8.27 33.21
CA MET A 227 -2.19 9.74 33.35
C MET A 227 -3.58 10.36 33.31
N MET A 228 -4.49 9.76 32.55
CA MET A 228 -5.87 10.25 32.43
C MET A 228 -6.69 9.87 33.65
N VAL A 229 -6.46 8.68 34.23
CA VAL A 229 -7.21 8.21 35.41
C VAL A 229 -7.17 9.21 36.56
N ASP A 230 -6.02 9.85 36.82
CA ASP A 230 -5.89 10.87 37.88
C ASP A 230 -6.59 12.20 37.54
N LEU A 231 -6.74 12.50 36.25
CA LEU A 231 -7.41 13.72 35.78
C LEU A 231 -8.93 13.58 35.73
N LEU A 232 -9.45 12.35 35.64
CA LEU A 232 -10.85 12.08 35.40
C LEU A 232 -11.69 12.03 36.70
N ASP A 233 -12.91 12.55 36.60
CA ASP A 233 -13.98 12.31 37.57
C ASP A 233 -15.17 11.72 36.82
N PRO A 234 -16.12 11.02 37.50
CA PRO A 234 -17.23 10.35 36.81
C PRO A 234 -18.05 11.28 35.92
N GLN A 235 -18.15 12.57 36.27
CA GLN A 235 -18.88 13.55 35.48
C GLN A 235 -18.13 13.91 34.20
N LEU A 236 -16.81 14.12 34.28
CA LEU A 236 -15.97 14.42 33.13
C LEU A 236 -15.85 13.22 32.19
N GLU A 237 -15.78 11.99 32.72
CA GLU A 237 -15.82 10.76 31.92
C GLU A 237 -17.09 10.69 31.07
N GLU A 238 -18.24 10.95 31.70
CA GLU A 238 -19.53 10.96 31.01
C GLU A 238 -19.63 12.10 29.98
N GLU A 239 -19.12 13.29 30.31
CA GLU A 239 -19.05 14.45 29.41
C GLU A 239 -18.23 14.13 28.14
N ILE A 240 -17.06 13.50 28.32
CA ILE A 240 -16.18 13.05 27.22
C ILE A 240 -16.92 12.01 26.36
N CYS A 241 -17.48 10.97 26.98
CA CYS A 241 -18.16 9.90 26.25
C CYS A 241 -19.32 10.44 25.41
N ASN A 242 -20.19 11.25 26.02
CA ASN A 242 -21.38 11.76 25.33
C ASN A 242 -21.00 12.69 24.17
N THR A 243 -19.95 13.50 24.34
CA THR A 243 -19.50 14.42 23.30
C THR A 243 -18.83 13.66 22.16
N ILE A 244 -17.90 12.73 22.45
CA ILE A 244 -17.23 11.96 21.40
C ILE A 244 -18.23 11.12 20.61
N VAL A 245 -19.14 10.41 21.28
CA VAL A 245 -20.15 9.56 20.60
C VAL A 245 -21.03 10.42 19.69
N SER A 246 -21.47 11.58 20.16
CA SER A 246 -22.29 12.52 19.38
C SER A 246 -21.53 13.06 18.16
N GLN A 247 -20.28 13.51 18.33
CA GLN A 247 -19.47 14.05 17.23
C GLN A 247 -19.04 12.98 16.24
N ALA A 248 -18.77 11.75 16.70
CA ALA A 248 -18.36 10.64 15.85
C ALA A 248 -19.45 10.25 14.83
N GLY A 249 -20.73 10.38 15.17
CA GLY A 249 -21.84 10.19 14.22
C GLY A 249 -21.83 8.84 13.49
N GLY A 250 -21.38 7.77 14.15
CA GLY A 250 -21.22 6.45 13.54
C GLY A 250 -19.89 6.20 12.80
N MET A 251 -18.95 7.16 12.82
CA MET A 251 -17.59 7.01 12.32
C MET A 251 -16.61 6.73 13.47
N PHE A 252 -16.24 5.47 13.66
CA PHE A 252 -15.33 5.05 14.73
C PHE A 252 -13.94 5.73 14.63
N LEU A 253 -13.43 5.95 13.42
CA LEU A 253 -12.15 6.63 13.20
C LEU A 253 -12.14 8.05 13.80
N LEU A 254 -13.24 8.78 13.69
CA LEU A 254 -13.35 10.14 14.21
C LEU A 254 -13.28 10.13 15.75
N ALA A 255 -13.91 9.14 16.39
CA ALA A 255 -13.79 8.92 17.83
C ALA A 255 -12.33 8.67 18.26
N VAL A 256 -11.59 7.84 17.52
CA VAL A 256 -10.17 7.56 17.79
C VAL A 256 -9.30 8.82 17.69
N LEU A 257 -9.50 9.64 16.65
CA LEU A 257 -8.75 10.89 16.46
C LEU A 257 -9.09 11.92 17.55
N HIS A 258 -10.37 12.08 17.90
CA HIS A 258 -10.78 12.96 18.98
C HIS A 258 -10.19 12.55 20.34
N LEU A 259 -10.14 11.25 20.59
CA LEU A 259 -9.61 10.72 21.84
C LEU A 259 -8.12 11.00 21.99
N GLN A 260 -7.35 10.98 20.90
CA GLN A 260 -5.93 11.37 20.91
C GLN A 260 -5.76 12.84 21.31
N ASN A 261 -6.57 13.74 20.72
CA ASN A 261 -6.55 15.17 21.08
C ASN A 261 -6.90 15.44 22.56
N ILE A 262 -7.69 14.56 23.17
CA ILE A 262 -8.06 14.64 24.59
C ILE A 262 -6.94 14.12 25.48
N ARG A 263 -6.28 13.02 25.10
CA ARG A 263 -5.16 12.42 25.85
C ARG A 263 -3.94 13.33 25.94
N ASP A 264 -3.77 14.24 24.99
CA ASP A 264 -2.69 15.24 25.02
C ASP A 264 -2.94 16.38 26.03
N GLN A 265 -4.11 16.43 26.69
CA GLN A 265 -4.44 17.48 27.66
C GLN A 265 -3.99 17.14 29.08
N ILE A 266 -3.27 18.06 29.71
CA ILE A 266 -2.72 17.90 31.07
C ILE A 266 -3.64 18.42 32.19
N SER A 267 -4.83 18.94 31.86
CA SER A 267 -5.74 19.50 32.87
C SER A 267 -7.21 19.32 32.49
N ARG A 268 -8.10 19.23 33.48
CA ARG A 268 -9.56 19.17 33.27
C ARG A 268 -10.10 20.34 32.45
N ALA A 269 -9.55 21.54 32.65
CA ALA A 269 -9.91 22.72 31.87
C ALA A 269 -9.48 22.59 30.40
N GLY A 270 -8.29 22.04 30.15
CA GLY A 270 -7.80 21.72 28.80
C GLY A 270 -8.68 20.69 28.09
N ILE A 271 -9.06 19.61 28.80
CA ILE A 271 -10.00 18.60 28.28
C ILE A 271 -11.32 19.25 27.86
N ARG A 272 -11.97 20.02 28.75
CA ARG A 272 -13.24 20.69 28.43
C ARG A 272 -13.12 21.70 27.30
N LYS A 273 -11.98 22.40 27.19
CA LYS A 273 -11.71 23.29 26.06
C LYS A 273 -11.61 22.48 24.76
N SER A 274 -10.90 21.35 24.77
CA SER A 274 -10.77 20.46 23.62
C SER A 274 -12.13 19.90 23.18
N LEU A 275 -12.95 19.42 24.12
CA LEU A 275 -14.31 18.92 23.88
C LEU A 275 -15.20 19.94 23.14
N LYS A 276 -15.14 21.23 23.52
CA LYS A 276 -15.92 22.31 22.88
C LYS A 276 -15.51 22.58 21.43
N THR A 277 -14.30 22.23 21.05
CA THR A 277 -13.81 22.44 19.68
C THR A 277 -14.05 21.23 18.78
N LEU A 278 -14.44 20.07 19.34
CA LEU A 278 -14.63 18.85 18.54
C LEU A 278 -15.68 19.09 17.45
N SER A 279 -15.42 18.48 16.31
CA SER A 279 -16.16 18.66 15.06
C SER A 279 -16.54 17.29 14.52
N SER A 280 -17.70 17.18 13.92
CA SER A 280 -18.12 15.98 13.19
C SER A 280 -17.43 15.84 11.83
N ASP A 281 -16.65 16.84 11.41
CA ASP A 281 -15.86 16.80 10.18
C ASP A 281 -14.51 16.10 10.38
N LEU A 282 -14.19 15.20 9.45
CA LEU A 282 -12.95 14.42 9.50
C LEU A 282 -11.71 15.27 9.15
N GLY A 283 -11.86 16.28 8.30
CA GLY A 283 -10.79 17.23 7.95
C GLY A 283 -10.35 18.02 9.17
N ASP A 284 -11.31 18.57 9.93
CA ASP A 284 -11.02 19.30 11.18
C ASP A 284 -10.28 18.41 12.21
N ALA A 285 -10.61 17.12 12.28
CA ALA A 285 -9.91 16.17 13.15
C ALA A 285 -8.47 15.92 12.70
N TYR A 286 -8.21 15.87 11.39
CA TYR A 286 -6.86 15.81 10.85
C TYR A 286 -6.08 17.11 11.08
N ASP A 287 -6.70 18.28 10.87
CA ASP A 287 -6.09 19.59 11.14
C ASP A 287 -5.57 19.65 12.57
N LYS A 288 -6.39 19.25 13.55
CA LYS A 288 -5.95 19.17 14.96
C LYS A 288 -4.81 18.21 15.20
N SER A 289 -4.78 17.07 14.50
CA SER A 289 -3.68 16.10 14.61
C SER A 289 -2.38 16.69 14.05
N PHE A 290 -2.45 17.48 12.96
CA PHE A 290 -1.31 18.21 12.40
C PHE A 290 -0.89 19.41 13.25
N ASP A 291 -1.83 20.05 13.94
CA ASP A 291 -1.52 21.07 14.94
C ASP A 291 -0.79 20.44 16.13
N ALA A 292 -1.27 19.31 16.66
CA ALA A 292 -0.61 18.57 17.73
C ALA A 292 0.82 18.17 17.35
N LEU A 293 1.03 17.68 16.12
CA LEU A 293 2.35 17.43 15.54
C LEU A 293 3.26 18.67 15.56
N SER A 294 2.70 19.84 15.28
CA SER A 294 3.45 21.09 15.20
C SER A 294 3.88 21.64 16.57
N HIS A 295 3.20 21.24 17.65
CA HIS A 295 3.51 21.63 19.03
C HIS A 295 4.53 20.72 19.71
N GLN A 296 4.96 19.63 19.08
CA GLN A 296 6.05 18.78 19.59
C GLN A 296 7.42 19.45 19.43
N SER A 297 8.46 18.84 20.03
CA SER A 297 9.84 19.28 19.81
C SER A 297 10.22 19.17 18.33
N ALA A 298 11.11 20.05 17.87
CA ALA A 298 11.55 20.10 16.46
C ALA A 298 12.00 18.73 15.93
N ALA A 299 12.75 17.97 16.74
CA ALA A 299 13.21 16.62 16.40
C ALA A 299 12.06 15.62 16.22
N ARG A 300 11.05 15.63 17.09
CA ARG A 300 9.89 14.72 16.97
C ARG A 300 8.98 15.10 15.81
N LYS A 301 8.79 16.41 15.60
CA LYS A 301 8.05 16.93 14.45
C LYS A 301 8.69 16.49 13.14
N ASP A 302 10.01 16.64 13.01
CA ASP A 302 10.74 16.20 11.81
C ASP A 302 10.62 14.69 11.60
N LEU A 303 10.87 13.89 12.65
CA LEU A 303 10.73 12.44 12.63
C LEU A 303 9.33 12.01 12.15
N ALA A 304 8.29 12.62 12.69
CA ALA A 304 6.90 12.31 12.35
C ALA A 304 6.57 12.69 10.90
N LEU A 305 6.96 13.88 10.44
CA LEU A 305 6.72 14.32 9.08
C LEU A 305 7.47 13.44 8.06
N ARG A 306 8.72 13.07 8.33
CA ARG A 306 9.48 12.13 7.49
C ARG A 306 8.82 10.76 7.45
N ALA A 307 8.39 10.24 8.61
CA ALA A 307 7.69 8.95 8.67
C ALA A 307 6.39 8.95 7.88
N LEU A 308 5.56 9.99 8.03
CA LEU A 308 4.31 10.15 7.30
C LEU A 308 4.55 10.27 5.78
N ARG A 309 5.57 11.01 5.35
CA ARG A 309 5.96 11.12 3.93
C ARG A 309 6.32 9.77 3.33
N TRP A 310 7.18 9.00 4.01
CA TRP A 310 7.55 7.65 3.60
C TRP A 310 6.33 6.73 3.49
N VAL A 311 5.50 6.67 4.53
CA VAL A 311 4.35 5.76 4.59
C VAL A 311 3.22 6.18 3.63
N ALA A 312 3.10 7.47 3.31
CA ALA A 312 2.11 7.97 2.36
C ALA A 312 2.51 7.74 0.88
N CYS A 313 3.81 7.78 0.58
CA CYS A 313 4.30 7.74 -0.81
C CYS A 313 4.96 6.40 -1.20
N ALA A 314 5.15 5.48 -0.26
CA ALA A 314 5.72 4.17 -0.56
C ALA A 314 4.82 3.35 -1.50
N TYR A 315 5.45 2.68 -2.48
CA TYR A 315 4.80 1.82 -3.47
C TYR A 315 3.92 0.72 -2.86
N ARG A 316 4.40 0.16 -1.74
CA ARG A 316 3.73 -0.85 -0.94
C ARG A 316 3.86 -0.48 0.53
N PRO A 317 3.07 -1.10 1.43
CA PRO A 317 3.34 -1.01 2.86
C PRO A 317 4.81 -1.31 3.17
N LEU A 318 5.43 -0.45 3.98
CA LEU A 318 6.81 -0.59 4.42
C LEU A 318 6.85 -1.46 5.68
N SER A 319 7.87 -2.30 5.81
CA SER A 319 8.15 -2.91 7.11
C SER A 319 8.70 -1.87 8.09
N ALA A 320 8.55 -2.14 9.39
CA ALA A 320 9.04 -1.31 10.47
C ALA A 320 10.55 -1.12 10.36
N LEU A 321 11.27 -2.19 10.01
CA LEU A 321 12.70 -2.11 9.77
C LEU A 321 13.04 -1.20 8.59
N GLU A 322 12.35 -1.35 7.45
CA GLU A 322 12.55 -0.49 6.27
C GLU A 322 12.32 0.98 6.60
N LEU A 323 11.23 1.29 7.32
CA LEU A 323 10.94 2.66 7.73
C LEU A 323 12.01 3.20 8.68
N ARG A 324 12.41 2.43 9.70
CA ARG A 324 13.44 2.86 10.66
C ARG A 324 14.77 3.13 9.99
N HIS A 325 15.16 2.30 9.01
CA HIS A 325 16.36 2.53 8.22
C HIS A 325 16.24 3.80 7.36
N ALA A 326 15.08 4.03 6.74
CA ALA A 326 14.83 5.21 5.93
C ALA A 326 14.81 6.52 6.73
N LEU A 327 14.54 6.46 8.03
CA LEU A 327 14.56 7.62 8.93
C LEU A 327 15.93 7.87 9.57
N ALA A 328 16.89 6.95 9.42
CA ALA A 328 18.19 7.01 10.08
C ALA A 328 19.31 7.63 9.22
N THR A 329 18.99 8.17 8.05
CA THR A 329 19.98 8.55 7.02
C THR A 329 20.41 10.01 7.11
N ASP A 330 20.80 10.52 8.28
CA ASP A 330 21.13 11.96 8.38
C ASP A 330 22.62 12.27 8.14
N ASP A 331 23.50 11.26 8.05
CA ASP A 331 24.94 11.48 7.79
C ASP A 331 25.55 10.53 6.74
N GLU A 332 26.77 10.85 6.29
CA GLU A 332 27.58 10.08 5.35
C GLU A 332 27.93 8.66 5.84
N VAL A 333 27.95 8.45 7.16
CA VAL A 333 28.21 7.15 7.79
C VAL A 333 26.93 6.63 8.43
N TRP A 334 26.51 5.43 8.01
CA TRP A 334 25.39 4.73 8.61
C TRP A 334 25.80 4.12 9.95
N ASP A 335 24.99 4.41 10.97
CA ASP A 335 25.16 3.88 12.31
C ASP A 335 23.86 3.23 12.78
N ARG A 336 23.97 2.08 13.44
CA ARG A 336 22.85 1.38 14.06
C ARG A 336 22.22 2.23 15.17
N ASP A 337 23.00 3.06 15.86
CA ASP A 337 22.53 3.87 16.98
C ASP A 337 21.57 4.99 16.54
N LYS A 338 21.50 5.29 15.23
CA LYS A 338 20.52 6.22 14.65
C LYS A 338 19.12 5.62 14.45
N LEU A 339 18.97 4.30 14.61
CA LEU A 339 17.69 3.64 14.42
C LEU A 339 16.72 4.03 15.54
N SER A 340 15.88 5.02 15.25
CA SER A 340 14.79 5.41 16.15
C SER A 340 13.92 4.18 16.50
N PRO A 341 13.58 3.98 17.79
CA PRO A 341 12.65 2.93 18.18
C PRO A 341 11.29 3.12 17.50
N LEU A 342 10.68 2.02 17.04
CA LEU A 342 9.37 2.07 16.36
C LEU A 342 8.30 2.77 17.21
N ARG A 343 8.30 2.52 18.53
CA ARG A 343 7.38 3.16 19.48
C ARG A 343 7.51 4.69 19.50
N LEU A 344 8.73 5.20 19.37
CA LEU A 344 8.99 6.64 19.33
C LEU A 344 8.46 7.25 18.01
N ILE A 345 8.67 6.56 16.89
CA ILE A 345 8.17 7.00 15.57
C ILE A 345 6.64 7.09 15.59
N ILE A 346 5.96 6.02 16.03
CA ILE A 346 4.49 5.98 16.10
C ILE A 346 3.96 7.04 17.08
N GLY A 347 4.55 7.14 18.27
CA GLY A 347 4.14 8.12 19.27
C GLY A 347 4.32 9.56 18.81
N SER A 348 5.34 9.82 17.98
CA SER A 348 5.55 11.15 17.40
C SER A 348 4.52 11.48 16.32
N CYS A 349 3.87 10.49 15.69
CA CYS A 349 2.93 10.71 14.59
C CYS A 349 1.50 11.09 15.01
N CYS A 350 1.23 11.36 16.30
CA CYS A 350 -0.09 11.75 16.81
C CYS A 350 -1.24 10.86 16.29
N GLY A 351 -1.00 9.54 16.21
CA GLY A 351 -2.03 8.58 15.79
C GLY A 351 -2.40 8.56 14.30
N LEU A 352 -1.62 9.25 13.46
CA LEU A 352 -1.78 9.23 12.00
C LEU A 352 -1.17 7.98 11.34
N LEU A 353 -0.37 7.19 12.08
CA LEU A 353 0.20 5.93 11.65
C LEU A 353 -0.35 4.74 12.44
N SER A 354 -0.38 3.57 11.78
CA SER A 354 -0.78 2.30 12.35
C SER A 354 0.24 1.20 12.00
N VAL A 355 0.48 0.27 12.94
CA VAL A 355 1.43 -0.85 12.77
C VAL A 355 0.82 -2.19 13.16
N ASP A 356 1.12 -3.24 12.39
CA ASP A 356 0.57 -4.58 12.59
C ASP A 356 1.26 -5.39 13.72
N GLY A 357 2.37 -4.87 14.23
CA GLY A 357 3.13 -5.42 15.35
C GLY A 357 4.27 -4.49 15.77
N MET A 358 5.06 -4.93 16.75
CA MET A 358 6.26 -4.21 17.23
C MET A 358 7.56 -4.87 16.75
N GLU A 359 7.46 -5.82 15.84
CA GLU A 359 8.57 -6.59 15.29
C GLU A 359 9.11 -5.94 14.01
N ASP A 360 10.32 -6.29 13.59
CA ASP A 360 10.99 -5.63 12.45
C ASP A 360 10.27 -5.83 11.11
N HIS A 361 9.58 -6.95 10.94
CA HIS A 361 8.80 -7.26 9.74
C HIS A 361 7.39 -6.67 9.76
N ALA A 362 7.01 -6.02 10.87
CA ALA A 362 5.69 -5.42 11.03
C ALA A 362 5.44 -4.37 9.94
N GLN A 363 4.29 -4.39 9.28
CA GLN A 363 3.92 -3.39 8.28
C GLN A 363 3.44 -2.10 8.93
N VAL A 364 3.95 -0.98 8.43
CA VAL A 364 3.55 0.38 8.82
C VAL A 364 2.64 0.97 7.74
N ARG A 365 1.50 1.51 8.17
CA ARG A 365 0.47 2.09 7.30
C ARG A 365 -0.02 3.42 7.85
N LEU A 366 -0.67 4.23 7.03
CA LEU A 366 -1.47 5.35 7.55
C LEU A 366 -2.63 4.79 8.39
N VAL A 367 -3.17 5.59 9.30
CA VAL A 367 -4.30 5.20 10.15
C VAL A 367 -5.54 4.82 9.33
N HIS A 368 -5.76 5.49 8.20
CA HIS A 368 -6.86 5.21 7.28
C HIS A 368 -6.58 5.82 5.89
N HIS A 369 -7.23 5.33 4.83
CA HIS A 369 -7.05 5.85 3.47
C HIS A 369 -7.51 7.30 3.30
N THR A 370 -8.48 7.75 4.11
CA THR A 370 -8.98 9.14 4.11
C THR A 370 -7.90 10.16 4.46
N LEU A 371 -6.89 9.77 5.24
CA LEU A 371 -5.75 10.64 5.52
C LEU A 371 -4.96 10.94 4.23
N GLN A 372 -4.86 9.97 3.33
CA GLN A 372 -4.19 10.18 2.04
C GLN A 372 -4.98 11.16 1.16
N GLN A 373 -6.31 11.08 1.18
CA GLN A 373 -7.19 12.01 0.47
C GLN A 373 -7.08 13.43 1.06
N TYR A 374 -7.09 13.55 2.39
CA TYR A 374 -6.87 14.81 3.09
C TYR A 374 -5.51 15.44 2.72
N LEU A 375 -4.44 14.65 2.70
CA LEU A 375 -3.12 15.13 2.28
C LEU A 375 -3.12 15.64 0.84
N GLN A 376 -3.86 15.00 -0.07
CA GLN A 376 -3.98 15.43 -1.46
C GLN A 376 -4.79 16.73 -1.61
N SER A 377 -5.85 16.91 -0.83
CA SER A 377 -6.72 18.09 -0.92
C SER A 377 -6.13 19.32 -0.23
N THR A 378 -5.50 19.13 0.93
CA THR A 378 -5.18 20.23 1.85
C THR A 378 -3.71 20.63 1.81
N GLN A 379 -2.82 19.73 1.36
CA GLN A 379 -1.37 19.98 1.29
C GLN A 379 -0.80 19.59 -0.09
N PRO A 380 -0.97 20.44 -1.13
CA PRO A 380 -0.55 20.11 -2.50
C PRO A 380 0.95 19.81 -2.62
N ASP A 381 1.80 20.52 -1.87
CA ASP A 381 3.25 20.31 -1.85
C ASP A 381 3.69 19.05 -1.09
N TRP A 382 2.78 18.38 -0.36
CA TRP A 382 3.14 17.27 0.53
C TRP A 382 3.89 16.17 -0.22
N TYR A 383 3.33 15.75 -1.36
CA TYR A 383 3.89 14.66 -2.16
C TYR A 383 5.20 15.06 -2.81
N VAL A 384 5.34 16.30 -3.28
CA VAL A 384 6.61 16.75 -3.87
C VAL A 384 7.72 16.77 -2.84
N ARG A 385 7.47 17.33 -1.66
CA ARG A 385 8.43 17.28 -0.55
C ARG A 385 8.73 15.84 -0.14
N ALA A 386 7.73 14.97 -0.12
CA ALA A 386 7.93 13.55 0.18
C ALA A 386 8.85 12.87 -0.84
N HIS A 387 8.60 13.03 -2.13
CA HIS A 387 9.42 12.44 -3.19
C HIS A 387 10.86 12.97 -3.15
N THR A 388 11.07 14.25 -2.87
CA THR A 388 12.41 14.81 -2.69
C THR A 388 13.16 14.13 -1.54
N VAL A 389 12.54 14.06 -0.35
CA VAL A 389 13.14 13.43 0.84
C VAL A 389 13.44 11.95 0.60
N ILE A 390 12.50 11.23 -0.01
CA ILE A 390 12.65 9.80 -0.34
C ILE A 390 13.81 9.61 -1.32
N THR A 391 13.89 10.43 -2.37
CA THR A 391 14.94 10.35 -3.39
C THR A 391 16.31 10.62 -2.79
N GLN A 392 16.45 11.70 -2.01
CA GLN A 392 17.68 12.04 -1.29
C GLN A 392 18.15 10.90 -0.39
N THR A 393 17.23 10.36 0.42
CA THR A 393 17.50 9.24 1.33
C THR A 393 17.95 7.98 0.57
N CYS A 394 17.26 7.63 -0.53
CA CYS A 394 17.62 6.49 -1.37
C CYS A 394 19.02 6.64 -1.98
N LEU A 395 19.35 7.84 -2.48
CA LEU A 395 20.68 8.15 -3.01
C LEU A 395 21.74 8.05 -1.92
N GLN A 396 21.47 8.58 -0.73
CA GLN A 396 22.41 8.50 0.40
C GLN A 396 22.63 7.06 0.85
N TYR A 397 21.58 6.24 0.89
CA TYR A 397 21.72 4.82 1.24
C TYR A 397 22.58 4.07 0.23
N LEU A 398 22.42 4.39 -1.05
CA LEU A 398 23.26 3.89 -2.13
C LEU A 398 24.74 4.33 -1.91
N LEU A 399 24.96 5.55 -1.42
CA LEU A 399 26.28 6.15 -1.22
C LEU A 399 27.10 5.60 -0.03
N LEU A 400 26.50 4.85 0.89
CA LEU A 400 27.15 4.33 2.10
C LEU A 400 28.33 3.39 1.80
N GLU A 401 29.46 3.59 2.49
CA GLU A 401 30.70 2.84 2.27
C GLU A 401 30.57 1.32 2.47
N GLY A 402 29.70 0.86 3.38
CA GLY A 402 29.45 -0.56 3.63
C GLY A 402 28.80 -1.31 2.45
N VAL A 403 28.14 -0.61 1.51
CA VAL A 403 27.59 -1.19 0.28
C VAL A 403 28.66 -1.31 -0.81
N LYS A 404 29.74 -0.51 -0.73
CA LYS A 404 30.86 -0.48 -1.69
C LYS A 404 31.80 -1.69 -1.58
N ALA A 405 31.81 -2.38 -0.44
CA ALA A 405 32.81 -3.40 -0.09
C ALA A 405 32.34 -4.87 -0.22
N ALA A 406 31.10 -5.13 -0.65
CA ALA A 406 30.58 -6.50 -0.73
C ALA A 406 31.10 -7.24 -1.99
N PRO A 407 31.86 -8.35 -1.86
CA PRO A 407 32.26 -9.17 -3.00
C PRO A 407 31.03 -9.86 -3.63
N GLU A 408 31.01 -9.98 -4.96
CA GLU A 408 29.87 -10.51 -5.72
C GLU A 408 29.54 -12.00 -5.46
N ASP A 409 30.39 -12.73 -4.71
CA ASP A 409 30.39 -14.20 -4.67
C ASP A 409 29.91 -14.85 -3.36
N GLN A 410 29.23 -14.12 -2.47
CA GLN A 410 28.50 -14.76 -1.36
C GLN A 410 27.01 -14.45 -1.44
N GLY A 411 26.26 -15.49 -1.78
CA GLY A 411 24.81 -15.52 -1.60
C GLY A 411 24.45 -15.28 -0.14
N GLU A 412 23.28 -14.63 0.02
CA GLU A 412 22.49 -14.49 1.24
C GLU A 412 22.72 -13.25 2.14
N VAL A 413 21.64 -12.45 2.18
CA VAL A 413 21.20 -11.52 3.23
C VAL A 413 22.05 -10.27 3.50
N ARG A 414 21.87 -9.24 2.67
CA ARG A 414 21.56 -7.86 3.11
C ARG A 414 21.39 -6.91 1.92
N CYS A 415 20.43 -6.00 2.04
CA CYS A 415 20.28 -4.76 1.25
C CYS A 415 20.00 -4.84 -0.26
N LYS A 416 19.57 -5.99 -0.82
CA LYS A 416 19.00 -6.03 -2.20
C LYS A 416 17.55 -5.50 -2.29
N GLY A 417 16.90 -5.22 -1.16
CA GLY A 417 15.47 -4.90 -1.11
C GLY A 417 15.09 -3.43 -1.32
N ILE A 418 15.94 -2.49 -0.91
CA ILE A 418 15.58 -1.06 -0.85
C ILE A 418 15.90 -0.35 -2.19
N SER A 419 17.11 -0.56 -2.72
CA SER A 419 17.61 0.09 -3.95
C SER A 419 16.85 -0.27 -5.23
N LYS A 420 16.36 -1.51 -5.35
CA LYS A 420 15.73 -2.01 -6.58
C LYS A 420 14.20 -1.94 -6.58
N ARG A 421 13.58 -1.56 -5.45
CA ARG A 421 12.11 -1.62 -5.24
C ARG A 421 11.46 -0.32 -4.81
N ALA A 422 12.24 0.67 -4.34
CA ALA A 422 11.77 2.05 -4.18
C ALA A 422 11.82 2.86 -5.50
N SER A 423 12.40 2.27 -6.55
CA SER A 423 12.90 2.98 -7.73
C SER A 423 11.92 3.15 -8.89
N THR A 424 10.70 2.62 -8.79
CA THR A 424 9.79 2.49 -9.95
C THR A 424 8.54 3.36 -9.91
N ASP A 425 8.31 4.23 -8.91
CA ASP A 425 6.98 4.87 -8.75
C ASP A 425 6.99 6.37 -8.36
N VAL A 426 8.03 7.15 -8.72
CA VAL A 426 8.04 8.61 -8.44
C VAL A 426 7.21 9.43 -9.43
N SER A 427 6.71 8.83 -10.50
CA SER A 427 5.93 9.54 -11.52
C SER A 427 4.43 9.34 -11.27
N GLN A 428 3.76 10.32 -10.65
CA GLN A 428 2.40 10.76 -11.04
C GLN A 428 1.87 11.84 -10.09
N ARG A 429 1.88 13.10 -10.57
CA ARG A 429 0.87 14.18 -10.41
C ARG A 429 1.48 15.58 -10.26
N ASN A 430 0.98 16.45 -11.14
CA ASN A 430 1.28 17.86 -11.42
C ASN A 430 1.53 18.77 -10.20
N MET A 431 2.61 19.55 -10.27
CA MET A 431 2.88 20.74 -9.45
C MET A 431 2.22 22.01 -10.04
N PRO A 432 1.70 22.94 -9.22
CA PRO A 432 1.50 24.32 -9.64
C PRO A 432 2.75 25.17 -9.37
N ALA A 433 3.06 26.07 -10.29
CA ALA A 433 4.18 27.01 -10.19
C ALA A 433 3.89 28.15 -9.19
N SER A 434 4.82 28.41 -8.27
CA SER A 434 5.37 29.74 -7.92
C SER A 434 5.81 29.85 -6.45
N GLY A 435 6.92 30.55 -6.22
CA GLY A 435 7.28 31.11 -4.90
C GLY A 435 8.78 31.26 -4.66
N LYS A 436 9.29 32.49 -4.72
CA LYS A 436 10.68 32.88 -4.43
C LYS A 436 10.96 32.92 -2.91
N SER A 437 12.23 32.67 -2.55
CA SER A 437 12.89 32.95 -1.23
C SER A 437 12.37 32.08 -0.07
N GLU A 438 13.17 31.50 0.83
CA GLU A 438 14.27 32.10 1.59
C GLU A 438 15.06 30.99 2.36
N LYS A 439 16.33 31.28 2.66
CA LYS A 439 17.33 30.39 3.29
C LYS A 439 16.88 29.81 4.63
N HIS A 440 16.96 28.48 4.83
CA HIS A 440 17.32 27.77 6.08
C HIS A 440 17.90 26.39 5.70
N GLY A 441 18.87 25.91 6.48
CA GLY A 441 19.76 24.79 6.13
C GLY A 441 19.09 23.40 5.99
N LEU A 442 19.83 22.55 5.28
CA LEU A 442 19.54 21.19 4.79
C LEU A 442 18.66 21.10 3.52
N TYR A 443 19.41 21.18 2.42
CA TYR A 443 19.20 20.76 1.03
C TYR A 443 17.81 20.96 0.39
N SER A 444 17.67 22.01 -0.41
CA SER A 444 16.41 22.56 -0.92
C SER A 444 16.30 22.73 -2.45
N SER A 445 17.24 22.28 -3.28
CA SER A 445 17.11 22.42 -4.75
C SER A 445 17.47 21.18 -5.59
N ALA A 446 16.99 21.17 -6.85
CA ALA A 446 17.34 20.20 -7.89
C ALA A 446 18.87 20.13 -8.16
N ASP A 447 19.58 21.24 -7.92
CA ASP A 447 21.05 21.33 -8.06
C ASP A 447 21.79 20.48 -7.02
N GLU A 448 21.20 20.25 -5.84
CA GLU A 448 21.82 19.40 -4.81
C GLU A 448 21.55 17.91 -5.05
N ILE A 449 20.42 17.54 -5.67
CA ILE A 449 20.23 16.18 -6.22
C ILE A 449 21.25 15.93 -7.33
N PHE A 450 21.54 16.93 -8.16
CA PHE A 450 22.59 16.88 -9.18
C PHE A 450 23.99 16.66 -8.57
N ILE A 451 24.33 17.36 -7.48
CA ILE A 451 25.58 17.13 -6.73
C ILE A 451 25.62 15.74 -6.11
N LEU A 452 24.54 15.24 -5.49
CA LEU A 452 24.48 13.89 -4.90
C LEU A 452 24.61 12.78 -5.94
N VAL A 453 23.99 12.94 -7.11
CA VAL A 453 24.14 12.02 -8.25
C VAL A 453 25.56 12.10 -8.84
N GLY A 454 26.17 13.29 -8.86
CA GLY A 454 27.58 13.49 -9.21
C GLY A 454 28.56 12.86 -8.22
N TYR A 455 28.35 13.04 -6.92
CA TYR A 455 29.16 12.43 -5.85
C TYR A 455 29.03 10.90 -5.83
N ALA A 456 27.87 10.35 -6.19
CA ALA A 456 27.70 8.90 -6.36
C ALA A 456 28.56 8.30 -7.49
N LYS A 457 28.89 9.11 -8.48
CA LYS A 457 29.80 8.76 -9.56
C LYS A 457 31.24 8.64 -9.06
N ASP A 458 31.65 9.54 -8.17
CA ASP A 458 33.04 9.66 -7.70
C ASP A 458 33.34 8.76 -6.49
N CYS A 459 32.38 8.61 -5.57
CA CYS A 459 32.56 7.89 -4.31
C CYS A 459 32.55 6.35 -4.43
N TRP A 460 32.16 5.77 -5.56
CA TRP A 460 31.99 4.31 -5.72
C TRP A 460 33.14 3.58 -6.38
N GLY A 461 34.22 4.25 -6.76
CA GLY A 461 35.22 3.58 -7.60
C GLY A 461 34.56 2.95 -8.84
N LEU A 462 33.52 3.60 -9.38
CA LEU A 462 32.87 3.28 -10.65
C LEU A 462 33.82 3.46 -11.85
N HIS A 463 35.12 3.58 -11.59
CA HIS A 463 36.19 3.62 -12.57
C HIS A 463 36.54 2.22 -13.13
N ALA A 464 36.14 1.11 -12.49
CA ALA A 464 36.61 -0.21 -12.93
C ALA A 464 35.57 -1.12 -13.61
N ALA A 465 34.27 -0.96 -13.38
CA ALA A 465 33.22 -1.82 -13.98
C ALA A 465 32.19 -1.07 -14.85
N LEU A 466 32.24 0.26 -14.84
CA LEU A 466 31.40 1.11 -15.68
C LEU A 466 32.28 2.18 -16.32
N ASN A 467 32.94 1.77 -17.40
CA ASN A 467 33.35 2.65 -18.49
C ASN A 467 32.10 3.25 -19.19
N LYS A 468 31.05 3.63 -18.43
CA LYS A 468 29.68 3.92 -18.87
C LYS A 468 29.29 5.36 -18.55
N ARG A 469 29.22 6.20 -19.59
CA ARG A 469 28.79 7.61 -19.61
C ARG A 469 27.30 7.77 -19.27
N ILE A 470 26.85 7.41 -18.07
CA ILE A 470 25.45 7.64 -17.64
C ILE A 470 25.30 9.07 -17.09
N HIS A 471 24.27 9.80 -17.54
CA HIS A 471 23.98 11.19 -17.12
C HIS A 471 22.86 11.23 -16.07
N GLY A 472 22.82 12.28 -15.24
CA GLY A 472 21.76 12.44 -14.22
C GLY A 472 20.34 12.39 -14.78
N LEU A 473 20.14 12.82 -16.04
CA LEU A 473 18.85 12.73 -16.73
C LEU A 473 18.41 11.28 -16.98
N HIS A 474 19.34 10.35 -17.24
CA HIS A 474 19.02 8.92 -17.37
C HIS A 474 18.51 8.34 -16.05
N ILE A 475 19.16 8.74 -14.95
CA ILE A 475 18.79 8.33 -13.60
C ILE A 475 17.40 8.91 -13.30
N ALA A 476 17.23 10.23 -13.36
CA ALA A 476 15.93 10.88 -13.13
C ALA A 476 14.80 10.27 -13.98
N SER A 477 15.07 9.96 -15.24
CA SER A 477 14.11 9.34 -16.15
C SER A 477 13.79 7.89 -15.79
N GLY A 478 14.79 7.08 -15.46
CA GLY A 478 14.62 5.69 -15.03
C GLY A 478 14.01 5.52 -13.63
N PHE A 479 13.92 6.61 -12.87
CA PHE A 479 13.23 6.68 -11.57
C PHE A 479 11.86 7.38 -11.65
N GLY A 480 11.49 7.96 -12.79
CA GLY A 480 10.20 8.64 -12.97
C GLY A 480 10.13 10.02 -12.33
N LEU A 481 11.26 10.70 -12.14
CA LEU A 481 11.34 12.02 -11.51
C LEU A 481 10.94 13.13 -12.50
N THR A 482 9.70 13.14 -13.00
CA THR A 482 9.25 14.02 -14.12
C THR A 482 9.59 15.50 -13.91
N GLU A 483 9.29 16.05 -12.75
CA GLU A 483 9.57 17.46 -12.43
C GLU A 483 11.08 17.75 -12.38
N LEU A 484 11.89 16.80 -11.90
CA LEU A 484 13.34 16.94 -11.91
C LEU A 484 13.87 16.88 -13.36
N VAL A 485 13.33 16.00 -14.20
CA VAL A 485 13.66 15.94 -15.63
C VAL A 485 13.34 17.27 -16.31
N HIS A 486 12.17 17.86 -16.03
CA HIS A 486 11.78 19.17 -16.53
C HIS A 486 12.77 20.26 -16.09
N HIS A 487 13.04 20.38 -14.79
CA HIS A 487 14.00 21.36 -14.27
C HIS A 487 15.41 21.18 -14.85
N MET A 488 15.87 19.94 -15.02
CA MET A 488 17.18 19.66 -15.60
C MET A 488 17.24 20.11 -17.07
N ALA A 489 16.18 19.89 -17.86
CA ALA A 489 16.08 20.37 -19.23
C ALA A 489 16.03 21.91 -19.31
N GLU A 490 15.24 22.58 -18.44
CA GLU A 490 15.24 24.04 -18.31
C GLU A 490 16.61 24.60 -17.92
N SER A 491 17.37 23.86 -17.10
CA SER A 491 18.75 24.19 -16.70
C SER A 491 19.79 23.90 -17.80
N GLY A 492 19.36 23.53 -19.01
CA GLY A 492 20.23 23.36 -20.18
C GLY A 492 20.82 21.94 -20.34
N HIS A 493 20.33 20.94 -19.63
CA HIS A 493 20.76 19.56 -19.84
C HIS A 493 20.23 18.98 -21.15
N ASP A 494 21.08 18.25 -21.86
CA ASP A 494 20.72 17.58 -23.10
C ASP A 494 19.76 16.39 -22.84
N VAL A 495 18.51 16.55 -23.31
CA VAL A 495 17.45 15.53 -23.21
C VAL A 495 17.71 14.30 -24.09
N GLU A 496 18.65 14.40 -25.02
CA GLU A 496 19.10 13.32 -25.91
C GLU A 496 20.49 12.81 -25.55
N CYS A 497 20.98 13.11 -24.33
CA CYS A 497 22.27 12.62 -23.90
C CYS A 497 22.35 11.09 -23.99
N PHE A 498 23.45 10.56 -24.52
CA PHE A 498 23.62 9.11 -24.68
C PHE A 498 24.31 8.50 -23.47
N ASP A 499 23.77 7.40 -22.96
CA ASP A 499 24.56 6.44 -22.18
C ASP A 499 25.44 5.57 -23.08
N THR A 500 26.23 4.68 -22.50
CA THR A 500 27.13 3.80 -23.26
C THR A 500 26.49 2.64 -23.98
N ASP A 501 25.24 2.34 -23.66
CA ASP A 501 24.43 1.44 -24.48
C ASP A 501 23.72 2.26 -25.59
N SER A 502 24.12 3.53 -25.77
CA SER A 502 23.53 4.53 -26.66
C SER A 502 22.03 4.70 -26.45
N GLN A 503 21.57 4.49 -25.22
CA GLN A 503 20.22 4.82 -24.80
C GLN A 503 20.14 6.29 -24.45
N ILE A 504 19.02 6.91 -24.80
CA ILE A 504 18.65 8.25 -24.32
C ILE A 504 17.77 8.11 -23.05
N PRO A 505 17.59 9.17 -22.26
CA PRO A 505 16.77 9.15 -21.04
C PRO A 505 15.36 8.58 -21.25
N LEU A 506 14.76 8.80 -22.42
CA LEU A 506 13.45 8.23 -22.79
C LEU A 506 13.45 6.69 -22.74
N HIS A 507 14.53 6.01 -23.13
CA HIS A 507 14.62 4.55 -23.04
C HIS A 507 14.57 4.07 -21.59
N HIS A 508 15.17 4.81 -20.65
CA HIS A 508 15.15 4.48 -19.23
C HIS A 508 13.76 4.67 -18.63
N ALA A 509 13.06 5.77 -18.98
CA ALA A 509 11.67 5.98 -18.58
C ALA A 509 10.75 4.86 -19.11
N CYS A 510 10.92 4.47 -20.37
CA CYS A 510 10.13 3.40 -20.99
C CYS A 510 10.42 2.02 -20.39
N ALA A 511 11.70 1.68 -20.18
CA ALA A 511 12.11 0.41 -19.59
C ALA A 511 11.66 0.24 -18.13
N ARG A 512 11.36 1.35 -17.44
CA ARG A 512 10.96 1.39 -16.02
C ARG A 512 9.50 1.76 -15.80
N ASN A 513 8.72 1.86 -16.86
CA ASN A 513 7.28 2.07 -16.83
C ASN A 513 6.82 3.47 -16.34
N HIS A 514 7.47 4.54 -16.79
CA HIS A 514 7.15 5.91 -16.39
C HIS A 514 6.47 6.71 -17.52
N PRO A 515 5.13 6.62 -17.71
CA PRO A 515 4.42 7.28 -18.81
C PRO A 515 4.53 8.81 -18.77
N ASP A 516 4.36 9.43 -17.60
CA ASP A 516 4.44 10.90 -17.47
C ASP A 516 5.83 11.43 -17.80
N THR A 517 6.87 10.75 -17.32
CA THR A 517 8.26 11.15 -17.59
C THR A 517 8.62 10.93 -19.05
N ALA A 518 8.11 9.85 -19.66
CA ALA A 518 8.25 9.63 -21.10
C ALA A 518 7.56 10.74 -21.90
N LEU A 519 6.32 11.09 -21.57
CA LEU A 519 5.59 12.19 -22.20
C LEU A 519 6.33 13.53 -22.04
N GLU A 520 6.85 13.81 -20.86
CA GLU A 520 7.59 15.04 -20.58
C GLU A 520 8.89 15.11 -21.37
N LEU A 521 9.69 14.03 -21.41
CA LEU A 521 10.89 13.96 -22.24
C LEU A 521 10.57 14.19 -23.72
N ILE A 522 9.46 13.67 -24.22
CA ILE A 522 9.00 13.87 -25.59
C ILE A 522 8.64 15.33 -25.85
N LYS A 523 7.89 15.96 -24.93
CA LYS A 523 7.58 17.40 -25.01
C LYS A 523 8.83 18.26 -24.98
N LEU A 524 9.84 17.84 -24.21
CA LEU A 524 11.14 18.51 -24.12
C LEU A 524 12.05 18.22 -25.34
N GLY A 525 11.61 17.40 -26.29
CA GLY A 525 12.28 17.19 -27.58
C GLY A 525 13.03 15.87 -27.74
N ALA A 526 12.85 14.89 -26.83
CA ALA A 526 13.49 13.58 -26.97
C ALA A 526 13.01 12.81 -28.20
N ASN A 527 13.94 12.28 -29.00
CA ASN A 527 13.61 11.50 -30.19
C ASN A 527 13.00 10.12 -29.85
N VAL A 528 11.67 10.03 -30.01
CA VAL A 528 10.88 8.80 -29.84
C VAL A 528 11.31 7.67 -30.79
N SER A 529 11.87 8.02 -31.94
CA SER A 529 12.33 7.07 -32.96
C SER A 529 13.77 6.62 -32.80
N HIS A 530 14.49 7.11 -31.77
CA HIS A 530 15.87 6.71 -31.54
C HIS A 530 15.99 5.20 -31.33
N VAL A 531 17.04 4.62 -31.89
CA VAL A 531 17.27 3.18 -31.92
C VAL A 531 18.64 2.89 -31.35
N THR A 532 18.71 2.01 -30.35
CA THR A 532 19.99 1.57 -29.77
C THR A 532 20.77 0.66 -30.74
N PRO A 533 22.07 0.42 -30.54
CA PRO A 533 22.85 -0.57 -31.30
C PRO A 533 22.25 -1.99 -31.28
N LYS A 534 21.50 -2.35 -30.23
CA LYS A 534 20.75 -3.62 -30.13
C LYS A 534 19.43 -3.61 -30.91
N ARG A 535 19.15 -2.51 -31.60
CA ARG A 535 17.90 -2.21 -32.30
C ARG A 535 16.68 -2.15 -31.38
N ASP A 536 16.90 -1.81 -30.11
CA ASP A 536 15.81 -1.57 -29.17
C ASP A 536 15.26 -0.16 -29.39
N THR A 537 13.92 -0.04 -29.41
CA THR A 537 13.21 1.23 -29.44
C THR A 537 12.55 1.50 -28.09
N ALA A 538 12.24 2.76 -27.80
CA ALA A 538 11.42 3.13 -26.64
C ALA A 538 10.11 2.31 -26.57
N LEU A 539 9.45 2.13 -27.73
CA LEU A 539 8.24 1.31 -27.85
C LEU A 539 8.46 -0.17 -27.51
N PHE A 540 9.57 -0.77 -27.96
CA PHE A 540 9.90 -2.16 -27.64
C PHE A 540 10.08 -2.36 -26.13
N LEU A 541 10.77 -1.42 -25.46
CA LEU A 541 10.98 -1.44 -24.01
C LEU A 541 9.67 -1.24 -23.24
N ALA A 542 8.83 -0.29 -23.67
CA ALA A 542 7.53 -0.02 -23.06
C ALA A 542 6.56 -1.20 -23.15
N VAL A 543 6.53 -1.92 -24.28
CA VAL A 543 5.67 -3.09 -24.42
C VAL A 543 6.02 -4.19 -23.40
N GLY A 544 7.29 -4.31 -23.02
CA GLY A 544 7.73 -5.24 -21.99
C GLY A 544 7.22 -4.95 -20.58
N THR A 545 6.65 -3.76 -20.34
CA THR A 545 6.11 -3.37 -19.02
C THR A 545 4.63 -3.72 -18.86
N GLY A 546 3.90 -4.00 -19.95
CA GLY A 546 2.47 -4.30 -19.91
C GLY A 546 1.57 -3.08 -19.66
N ASN A 547 2.11 -1.85 -19.72
CA ASN A 547 1.34 -0.63 -19.47
C ASN A 547 0.80 -0.02 -20.76
N LEU A 548 -0.51 -0.10 -20.95
CA LEU A 548 -1.21 0.44 -22.11
C LEU A 548 -1.05 1.97 -22.24
N GLU A 549 -1.02 2.70 -21.13
CA GLU A 549 -0.89 4.15 -21.12
C GLU A 549 0.46 4.58 -21.72
N LEU A 550 1.56 3.99 -21.26
CA LEU A 550 2.91 4.28 -21.78
C LEU A 550 3.05 3.93 -23.27
N VAL A 551 2.48 2.79 -23.70
CA VAL A 551 2.47 2.40 -25.11
C VAL A 551 1.67 3.40 -25.96
N THR A 552 0.52 3.84 -25.45
CA THR A 552 -0.33 4.83 -26.11
C THR A 552 0.39 6.18 -26.24
N VAL A 553 1.03 6.66 -25.15
CA VAL A 553 1.85 7.88 -25.17
C VAL A 553 2.90 7.84 -26.28
N LEU A 554 3.61 6.72 -26.43
CA LEU A 554 4.64 6.60 -27.46
C LEU A 554 4.07 6.57 -28.88
N LEU A 555 2.99 5.82 -29.10
CA LEU A 555 2.34 5.72 -30.42
C LEU A 555 1.72 7.05 -30.86
N ASP A 556 1.03 7.74 -29.95
CA ASP A 556 0.41 9.04 -30.22
C ASP A 556 1.44 10.13 -30.53
N ASN A 557 2.68 9.97 -30.02
CA ASN A 557 3.79 10.88 -30.27
C ASN A 557 4.77 10.36 -31.35
N GLY A 558 4.31 9.50 -32.25
CA GLY A 558 5.04 9.16 -33.48
C GLY A 558 6.13 8.10 -33.32
N ALA A 559 6.04 7.23 -32.31
CA ALA A 559 6.94 6.07 -32.22
C ALA A 559 6.86 5.19 -33.48
N PRO A 560 8.01 4.75 -34.04
CA PRO A 560 8.03 3.96 -35.25
C PRO A 560 7.26 2.63 -35.05
N PRO A 561 6.52 2.18 -36.08
CA PRO A 561 5.48 1.16 -35.93
C PRO A 561 6.02 -0.21 -35.46
N VAL A 562 5.10 -0.97 -34.86
CA VAL A 562 5.14 -2.36 -34.29
C VAL A 562 5.93 -3.45 -35.04
N ASN A 563 6.50 -3.15 -36.21
CA ASN A 563 7.27 -4.07 -37.04
C ASN A 563 8.80 -3.86 -36.95
N ALA A 564 9.26 -2.86 -36.20
CA ALA A 564 10.68 -2.71 -35.89
C ALA A 564 11.21 -4.00 -35.24
N ARG A 565 12.32 -4.53 -35.76
CA ARG A 565 12.95 -5.77 -35.29
C ARG A 565 14.18 -5.45 -34.46
N THR A 566 14.25 -6.01 -33.26
CA THR A 566 15.48 -6.01 -32.46
C THR A 566 16.57 -6.82 -33.15
N GLN A 567 17.80 -6.80 -32.62
CA GLN A 567 18.90 -7.63 -33.11
C GLN A 567 18.56 -9.14 -33.09
N SER A 568 17.71 -9.59 -32.16
CA SER A 568 17.22 -10.98 -32.10
C SER A 568 16.03 -11.26 -33.02
N GLY A 569 15.64 -10.31 -33.88
CA GLY A 569 14.52 -10.46 -34.82
C GLY A 569 13.14 -10.30 -34.19
N GLN A 570 13.04 -9.96 -32.90
CA GLN A 570 11.77 -9.79 -32.21
C GLN A 570 11.13 -8.45 -32.55
N THR A 571 9.82 -8.45 -32.75
CA THR A 571 9.04 -7.21 -32.82
C THR A 571 8.41 -6.88 -31.46
N PRO A 572 7.99 -5.63 -31.21
CA PRO A 572 7.19 -5.28 -30.03
C PRO A 572 6.01 -6.24 -29.82
N LEU A 573 5.30 -6.64 -30.89
CA LEU A 573 4.20 -7.60 -30.80
C LEU A 573 4.64 -9.00 -30.31
N HIS A 574 5.77 -9.52 -30.79
CA HIS A 574 6.33 -10.78 -30.26
C HIS A 574 6.64 -10.66 -28.76
N HIS A 575 7.12 -9.50 -28.33
CA HIS A 575 7.43 -9.24 -26.93
C HIS A 575 6.17 -9.13 -26.06
N ALA A 576 5.12 -8.46 -26.55
CA ALA A 576 3.80 -8.40 -25.92
C ALA A 576 3.25 -9.83 -25.69
N CYS A 577 3.11 -10.61 -26.77
CA CYS A 577 2.58 -11.97 -26.67
C CYS A 577 3.35 -12.88 -25.71
N ARG A 578 4.66 -12.67 -25.54
CA ARG A 578 5.49 -13.43 -24.58
C ARG A 578 5.27 -12.98 -23.13
N LYS A 579 4.97 -11.70 -22.92
CA LYS A 579 4.80 -11.12 -21.58
C LYS A 579 3.37 -11.23 -21.05
N GLY A 580 2.42 -11.56 -21.92
CA GLY A 580 0.98 -11.65 -21.60
C GLY A 580 0.31 -10.32 -21.86
#